data_AF-A0A1F2R8N8-F1
#
_entry.id   AF-A0A1F2R8N8-F1
#
_cell.length_a   1.000
_cell.length_b   1.000
_cell.length_c   1.000
_cell.angle_alpha   90.00
_cell.angle_beta   90.00
_cell.angle_gamma   90.00
#
_symmetry.space_group_name_H-M   'P 1'
#
loop_
_entity.id
_entity.type
_entity.pdbx_description
1 polymer ?
#
loop_
_entity_poly.entity_id
_entity_poly.type
_entity_poly.pdbx_seq_one_letter_code
_entity_poly.pdbx_strand_id
1 'polypeptide(L)'
;MTTASFVLEIDRTDPDYGRLVGFAARLKNLLDKPKIQADANLPDALDDFLGAIYALALAKSLGFSERPAGTRTERDKVQIRAEQVSNGRLRLDGKWMAGFHFNSGILRLSAVYHRVLRVITADHQKGHMVADLLPKLSYTWSRVNIAKVHVEVNKLKHDSGGLGKGRDAKFGQALGAVDELLKLVEACPTFR
;
A
#
# COMPACT_ATOMS: atom_id res chain seq x y z
N MET A 1 -14.91 3.66 -31.91
CA MET A 1 -14.45 3.66 -30.50
C MET A 1 -12.97 3.40 -30.50
N THR A 2 -12.16 4.43 -30.30
CA THR A 2 -10.71 4.31 -30.22
C THR A 2 -10.39 3.61 -28.89
N THR A 3 -9.75 2.45 -28.95
CA THR A 3 -9.21 1.76 -27.77
C THR A 3 -8.15 2.67 -27.15
N ALA A 4 -8.54 3.43 -26.13
CA ALA A 4 -7.59 4.08 -25.26
C ALA A 4 -6.70 2.98 -24.67
N SER A 5 -5.37 3.12 -24.80
CA SER A 5 -4.46 2.23 -24.08
C SER A 5 -4.75 2.37 -22.59
N PHE A 6 -5.22 1.27 -21.97
CA PHE A 6 -5.48 1.20 -20.52
C PHE A 6 -4.19 1.04 -19.70
N VAL A 7 -3.03 1.13 -20.36
CA VAL A 7 -1.72 0.88 -19.76
C VAL A 7 -0.97 2.19 -19.59
N LEU A 8 -0.62 2.50 -18.33
CA LEU A 8 0.34 3.54 -18.02
C LEU A 8 1.75 3.00 -18.29
N GLU A 9 2.41 3.53 -19.30
CA GLU A 9 3.85 3.31 -19.48
C GLU A 9 4.62 4.14 -18.46
N ILE A 10 5.38 3.47 -17.59
CA ILE A 10 6.18 4.11 -16.55
C ILE A 10 7.63 4.28 -17.01
N ASP A 11 8.17 5.46 -16.76
CA ASP A 11 9.58 5.77 -17.02
C ASP A 11 10.46 5.00 -16.02
N ARG A 12 11.14 3.97 -16.49
CA ARG A 12 12.02 3.13 -15.67
C ARG A 12 13.31 3.84 -15.25
N THR A 13 13.63 4.99 -15.85
CA THR A 13 14.81 5.79 -15.49
C THR A 13 14.55 6.67 -14.28
N ASP A 14 13.29 6.97 -13.96
CA ASP A 14 12.92 7.56 -12.68
C ASP A 14 13.19 6.57 -11.53
N PRO A 15 13.90 6.99 -10.47
CA PRO A 15 14.34 6.08 -9.41
C PRO A 15 13.18 5.44 -8.62
N ASP A 16 12.06 6.14 -8.42
CA ASP A 16 10.93 5.56 -7.69
C ASP A 16 10.17 4.56 -8.56
N TYR A 17 10.00 4.84 -9.85
CA TYR A 17 9.41 3.86 -10.78
C TYR A 17 10.32 2.66 -10.96
N GLY A 18 11.63 2.85 -11.04
CA GLY A 18 12.61 1.77 -11.03
C GLY A 18 12.46 0.86 -9.80
N ARG A 19 12.25 1.44 -8.61
CA ARG A 19 11.96 0.68 -7.39
C ARG A 19 10.65 -0.08 -7.47
N LEU A 20 9.56 0.56 -7.91
CA LEU A 20 8.24 -0.07 -8.03
C LEU A 20 8.27 -1.26 -9.01
N VAL A 21 8.96 -1.13 -10.14
CA VAL A 21 9.18 -2.22 -11.10
C VAL A 21 9.99 -3.35 -10.45
N GLY A 22 11.07 -3.02 -9.74
CA GLY A 22 11.86 -4.01 -9.01
C GLY A 22 11.06 -4.76 -7.95
N PHE A 23 10.16 -4.07 -7.24
CA PHE A 23 9.25 -4.69 -6.27
C PHE A 23 8.25 -5.63 -6.93
N ALA A 24 7.64 -5.23 -8.05
CA ALA A 24 6.75 -6.09 -8.82
C ALA A 24 7.47 -7.35 -9.34
N ALA A 25 8.72 -7.22 -9.79
CA ALA A 25 9.54 -8.35 -10.20
C ALA A 25 9.83 -9.33 -9.04
N ARG A 26 10.16 -8.80 -7.85
CA ARG A 26 10.34 -9.64 -6.64
C ARG A 26 9.05 -10.34 -6.23
N LEU A 27 7.92 -9.64 -6.29
CA LEU A 27 6.61 -10.21 -5.99
C LEU A 27 6.23 -11.32 -6.97
N LYS A 28 6.49 -11.13 -8.27
CA LYS A 28 6.35 -12.18 -9.29
C LYS A 28 7.20 -13.40 -8.92
N ASN A 29 8.47 -13.20 -8.60
CA ASN A 29 9.36 -14.30 -8.22
C ASN A 29 8.89 -15.05 -6.96
N LEU A 30 8.25 -14.37 -6.01
CA LEU A 30 7.60 -15.03 -4.87
C LEU A 30 6.40 -15.86 -5.33
N LEU A 31 5.51 -15.30 -6.16
CA LEU A 31 4.32 -15.98 -6.67
C LEU A 31 4.64 -17.20 -7.55
N ASP A 32 5.83 -17.23 -8.18
CA ASP A 32 6.30 -18.37 -8.97
C ASP A 32 6.77 -19.56 -8.09
N LYS A 33 6.89 -19.39 -6.76
CA LYS A 33 7.36 -20.46 -5.86
C LYS A 33 6.22 -21.44 -5.53
N PRO A 34 6.43 -22.77 -5.70
CA PRO A 34 5.40 -23.77 -5.38
C PRO A 34 4.88 -23.70 -3.93
N LYS A 35 5.76 -23.42 -2.95
CA LYS A 35 5.34 -23.30 -1.54
C LYS A 35 4.44 -22.09 -1.27
N ILE A 36 4.61 -21.00 -2.02
CA ILE A 36 3.71 -19.84 -1.94
C ILE A 36 2.36 -20.19 -2.56
N GLN A 37 2.36 -20.85 -3.73
CA GLN A 37 1.13 -21.26 -4.42
C GLN A 37 0.33 -22.31 -3.65
N ALA A 38 1.01 -23.16 -2.87
CA ALA A 38 0.36 -24.16 -2.03
C ALA A 38 -0.27 -23.58 -0.75
N ASP A 39 0.10 -22.36 -0.34
CA ASP A 39 -0.52 -21.69 0.81
C ASP A 39 -1.87 -21.08 0.39
N ALA A 40 -2.92 -21.36 1.17
CA ALA A 40 -4.28 -20.94 0.83
C ALA A 40 -4.53 -19.43 1.00
N ASN A 41 -3.68 -18.69 1.73
CA ASN A 41 -3.94 -17.30 2.11
C ASN A 41 -2.88 -16.33 1.61
N LEU A 42 -1.65 -16.80 1.39
CA LEU A 42 -0.54 -15.95 1.01
C LEU A 42 -0.69 -15.36 -0.40
N PRO A 43 -1.08 -16.12 -1.45
CA PRO A 43 -1.33 -15.53 -2.77
C PRO A 43 -2.32 -14.37 -2.73
N ASP A 44 -3.42 -14.50 -1.97
CA ASP A 44 -4.41 -13.44 -1.81
C ASP A 44 -3.86 -12.21 -1.06
N ALA A 45 -2.91 -12.41 -0.14
CA ALA A 45 -2.23 -11.30 0.53
C ALA A 45 -1.22 -10.63 -0.43
N LEU A 46 -0.60 -11.38 -1.34
CA LEU A 46 0.30 -10.87 -2.35
C LEU A 46 -0.43 -10.15 -3.50
N ASP A 47 -1.67 -10.54 -3.83
CA ASP A 47 -2.53 -9.79 -4.74
C ASP A 47 -2.82 -8.37 -4.22
N ASP A 48 -3.25 -8.27 -2.95
CA ASP A 48 -3.43 -6.97 -2.29
C ASP A 48 -2.14 -6.15 -2.26
N PHE A 49 -1.01 -6.84 -2.12
CA PHE A 49 0.31 -6.23 -2.13
C PHE A 49 0.67 -5.67 -3.51
N LEU A 50 0.36 -6.40 -4.59
CA LEU A 50 0.48 -5.89 -5.96
C LEU A 50 -0.41 -4.66 -6.14
N GLY A 51 -1.65 -4.69 -5.64
CA GLY A 51 -2.56 -3.55 -5.63
C GLY A 51 -1.98 -2.32 -4.93
N ALA A 52 -1.17 -2.51 -3.87
CA ALA A 52 -0.46 -1.41 -3.22
C ALA A 52 0.61 -0.80 -4.13
N ILE A 53 1.37 -1.62 -4.87
CA ILE A 53 2.38 -1.16 -5.84
C ILE A 53 1.70 -0.35 -6.95
N TYR A 54 0.59 -0.84 -7.51
CA TYR A 54 -0.22 -0.10 -8.50
C TYR A 54 -0.69 1.24 -7.97
N ALA A 55 -1.22 1.26 -6.75
CA ALA A 55 -1.72 2.48 -6.13
C ALA A 55 -0.58 3.50 -5.90
N LEU A 56 0.61 3.07 -5.49
CA LEU A 56 1.76 3.97 -5.35
C LEU A 56 2.26 4.48 -6.71
N ALA A 57 2.26 3.65 -7.76
CA ALA A 57 2.62 4.07 -9.11
C ALA A 57 1.65 5.14 -9.65
N LEU A 58 0.35 4.94 -9.48
CA LEU A 58 -0.69 5.91 -9.89
C LEU A 58 -0.64 7.19 -9.06
N ALA A 59 -0.33 7.10 -7.77
CA ALA A 59 -0.12 8.29 -6.95
C ALA A 59 1.03 9.13 -7.51
N LYS A 60 2.16 8.49 -7.85
CA LYS A 60 3.32 9.17 -8.42
C LYS A 60 3.01 9.75 -9.80
N SER A 61 2.33 9.03 -10.68
CA SER A 61 2.01 9.50 -12.04
C SER A 61 1.15 10.76 -12.03
N LEU A 62 0.32 10.91 -11.01
CA LEU A 62 -0.53 12.08 -10.79
C LEU A 62 0.18 13.20 -9.98
N GLY A 63 1.49 13.08 -9.77
CA GLY A 63 2.29 14.07 -9.06
C GLY A 63 1.98 14.13 -7.56
N PHE A 64 1.80 12.98 -6.91
CA PHE A 64 1.61 12.93 -5.47
C PHE A 64 2.74 13.69 -4.76
N SER A 65 2.34 14.59 -3.88
CA SER A 65 3.21 15.34 -3.00
C SER A 65 2.67 15.25 -1.59
N GLU A 66 3.60 15.26 -0.63
CA GLU A 66 3.28 15.34 0.78
C GLU A 66 2.41 16.58 1.03
N ARG A 67 1.41 16.42 1.90
CA ARG A 67 0.56 17.54 2.30
C ARG A 67 1.12 18.09 3.61
N PRO A 68 1.68 19.31 3.65
CA PRO A 68 2.15 19.92 4.89
C PRO A 68 1.03 19.97 5.93
N ALA A 69 1.39 19.82 7.20
CA ALA A 69 0.47 20.03 8.31
C ALA A 69 -0.19 21.41 8.19
N GLY A 70 -1.49 21.50 8.49
CA GLY A 70 -2.25 22.75 8.37
C GLY A 70 -2.75 23.08 6.96
N THR A 71 -2.47 22.27 5.94
CA THR A 71 -3.07 22.46 4.60
C THR A 71 -4.59 22.30 4.69
N ARG A 72 -5.35 23.32 4.25
CA ARG A 72 -6.82 23.29 4.23
C ARG A 72 -7.33 22.03 3.54
N THR A 73 -8.16 21.28 4.25
CA THR A 73 -8.85 20.14 3.66
C THR A 73 -9.94 20.65 2.71
N GLU A 74 -10.02 20.04 1.52
CA GLU A 74 -11.04 20.38 0.51
C GLU A 74 -12.39 19.75 0.85
N ARG A 75 -12.87 19.97 2.09
CA ARG A 75 -14.14 19.43 2.62
C ARG A 75 -15.32 19.98 1.83
N ASP A 76 -15.25 21.27 1.48
CA ASP A 76 -16.18 21.98 0.60
C ASP A 76 -16.32 21.33 -0.78
N LYS A 77 -15.27 20.67 -1.28
CA LYS A 77 -15.30 19.99 -2.59
C LYS A 77 -15.87 18.57 -2.54
N VAL A 78 -16.20 18.03 -1.37
CA VAL A 78 -16.75 16.67 -1.26
C VAL A 78 -18.12 16.59 -1.95
N GLN A 79 -19.00 17.56 -1.70
CA GLN A 79 -20.33 17.61 -2.31
C GLN A 79 -20.25 17.71 -3.84
N ILE A 80 -19.37 18.59 -4.36
CA ILE A 80 -19.14 18.75 -5.80
C ILE A 80 -18.69 17.43 -6.43
N ARG A 81 -17.77 16.70 -5.79
CA ARG A 81 -17.29 15.40 -6.29
C ARG A 81 -18.41 14.35 -6.27
N ALA A 82 -19.21 14.30 -5.20
CA ALA A 82 -20.33 13.37 -5.10
C ALA A 82 -21.36 13.63 -6.20
N GLU A 83 -21.69 14.90 -6.47
CA GLU A 83 -22.56 15.30 -7.57
C GLU A 83 -21.97 14.97 -8.95
N GLN A 84 -20.66 15.13 -9.14
CA GLN A 84 -20.01 14.70 -10.38
C GLN A 84 -20.21 13.20 -10.60
N VAL A 85 -19.93 12.37 -9.59
CA VAL A 85 -20.08 10.92 -9.67
C VAL A 85 -21.53 10.51 -9.89
N SER A 86 -22.50 11.14 -9.20
CA SER A 86 -23.94 10.84 -9.39
C SER A 86 -24.42 11.16 -10.80
N ASN A 87 -23.74 12.07 -11.49
CA ASN A 87 -23.99 12.42 -12.88
C ASN A 87 -23.13 11.61 -13.87
N GLY A 88 -22.52 10.50 -13.44
CA GLY A 88 -21.69 9.64 -14.31
C GLY A 88 -20.34 10.25 -14.68
N ARG A 89 -19.89 11.32 -14.01
CA ARG A 89 -18.61 11.98 -14.27
C ARG A 89 -17.59 11.58 -13.22
N LEU A 90 -16.62 10.75 -13.62
CA LEU A 90 -15.50 10.36 -12.77
C LEU A 90 -14.30 11.27 -13.02
N ARG A 91 -13.78 11.85 -11.94
CA ARG A 91 -12.46 12.48 -11.96
C ARG A 91 -11.41 11.38 -11.93
N LEU A 92 -10.40 11.45 -12.80
CA LEU A 92 -9.31 10.47 -12.87
C LEU A 92 -7.92 11.10 -12.62
N ASP A 93 -7.85 12.40 -12.37
CA ASP A 93 -6.60 13.15 -12.33
C ASP A 93 -6.47 14.16 -11.18
N GLY A 94 -5.28 14.76 -11.08
CA GLY A 94 -4.95 15.86 -10.17
C GLY A 94 -4.69 15.44 -8.73
N LYS A 95 -4.36 16.44 -7.89
CA LYS A 95 -3.81 16.25 -6.53
C LYS A 95 -4.70 15.43 -5.60
N TRP A 96 -6.03 15.56 -5.72
CA TRP A 96 -6.95 14.75 -4.91
C TRP A 96 -6.87 13.27 -5.29
N MET A 97 -6.82 12.96 -6.59
CA MET A 97 -6.70 11.59 -7.06
C MET A 97 -5.32 10.99 -6.76
N ALA A 98 -4.25 11.77 -6.87
CA ALA A 98 -2.92 11.37 -6.41
C ALA A 98 -2.95 10.98 -4.92
N GLY A 99 -3.61 11.78 -4.08
CA GLY A 99 -3.78 11.51 -2.67
C GLY A 99 -4.70 10.31 -2.38
N PHE A 100 -5.73 10.09 -3.19
CA PHE A 100 -6.61 8.91 -3.11
C PHE A 100 -5.82 7.62 -3.35
N HIS A 101 -5.04 7.57 -4.44
CA HIS A 101 -4.19 6.41 -4.74
C HIS A 101 -3.12 6.19 -3.68
N PHE A 102 -2.45 7.24 -3.18
CA PHE A 102 -1.47 7.08 -2.11
C PHE A 102 -2.11 6.48 -0.85
N ASN A 103 -3.26 7.01 -0.43
CA ASN A 103 -4.01 6.49 0.72
C ASN A 103 -4.41 5.02 0.51
N SER A 104 -4.89 4.67 -0.69
CA SER A 104 -5.20 3.28 -1.04
C SER A 104 -3.96 2.38 -0.91
N GLY A 105 -2.80 2.85 -1.39
CA GLY A 105 -1.53 2.15 -1.27
C GLY A 105 -1.14 1.86 0.17
N ILE A 106 -1.11 2.87 1.04
CA ILE A 106 -0.73 2.69 2.45
C ILE A 106 -1.74 1.84 3.23
N LEU A 107 -3.04 1.94 2.93
CA LEU A 107 -4.08 1.11 3.53
C LEU A 107 -3.87 -0.36 3.18
N ARG A 108 -3.62 -0.65 1.90
CA ARG A 108 -3.27 -2.00 1.43
C ARG A 108 -1.99 -2.51 2.08
N LEU A 109 -0.91 -1.71 2.13
CA LEU A 109 0.33 -2.10 2.82
C LEU A 109 0.09 -2.46 4.29
N SER A 110 -0.68 -1.66 5.02
CA SER A 110 -1.02 -1.96 6.40
C SER A 110 -1.85 -3.24 6.54
N ALA A 111 -2.77 -3.52 5.62
CA ALA A 111 -3.58 -4.74 5.63
C ALA A 111 -2.71 -5.97 5.30
N VAL A 112 -1.90 -5.89 4.25
CA VAL A 112 -0.93 -6.91 3.85
C VAL A 112 0.03 -7.22 4.99
N TYR A 113 0.56 -6.22 5.68
CA TYR A 113 1.43 -6.42 6.83
C TYR A 113 0.79 -7.30 7.89
N HIS A 114 -0.47 -7.01 8.25
CA HIS A 114 -1.20 -7.82 9.23
C HIS A 114 -1.48 -9.23 8.70
N ARG A 115 -1.96 -9.37 7.46
CA ARG A 115 -2.28 -10.66 6.83
C ARG A 115 -1.06 -11.56 6.69
N VAL A 116 0.04 -11.03 6.18
CA VAL A 116 1.31 -11.75 6.02
C VAL A 116 1.86 -12.21 7.38
N LEU A 117 1.80 -11.37 8.41
CA LEU A 117 2.19 -11.79 9.76
C LEU A 117 1.33 -12.95 10.27
N ARG A 118 0.01 -12.91 10.06
CA ARG A 118 -0.89 -14.02 10.45
C ARG A 118 -0.53 -15.32 9.74
N VAL A 119 -0.27 -15.26 8.44
CA VAL A 119 0.15 -16.43 7.64
C VAL A 119 1.48 -16.98 8.16
N ILE A 120 2.51 -16.13 8.29
CA ILE A 120 3.86 -16.56 8.69
C ILE A 120 3.88 -17.14 10.11
N THR A 121 3.05 -16.61 11.01
CA THR A 121 2.97 -17.07 12.40
C THR A 121 1.95 -18.18 12.61
N ALA A 122 1.25 -18.61 11.56
CA ALA A 122 0.11 -19.54 11.61
C ALA A 122 -0.95 -19.13 12.66
N ASP A 123 -1.12 -17.82 12.87
CA ASP A 123 -2.03 -17.27 13.86
C ASP A 123 -3.32 -16.75 13.21
N HIS A 124 -4.38 -17.54 13.37
CA HIS A 124 -5.71 -17.24 12.85
C HIS A 124 -6.66 -16.69 13.92
N GLN A 125 -6.17 -16.37 15.13
CA GLN A 125 -7.03 -15.89 16.20
C GLN A 125 -7.63 -14.52 15.86
N LYS A 126 -8.94 -14.39 16.07
CA LYS A 126 -9.65 -13.11 15.88
C LYS A 126 -9.20 -12.12 16.94
N GLY A 127 -9.08 -10.85 16.56
CA GLY A 127 -8.69 -9.78 17.49
C GLY A 127 -7.18 -9.63 17.72
N HIS A 128 -6.35 -10.62 17.35
CA HIS A 128 -4.90 -10.44 17.40
C HIS A 128 -4.41 -9.36 16.45
N MET A 129 -3.70 -8.39 17.01
CA MET A 129 -3.13 -7.23 16.35
C MET A 129 -1.68 -7.51 15.95
N VAL A 130 -1.10 -6.63 15.14
CA VAL A 130 0.31 -6.71 14.72
C VAL A 130 1.26 -6.87 15.92
N ALA A 131 0.98 -6.18 17.04
CA ALA A 131 1.78 -6.26 18.25
C ALA A 131 1.80 -7.66 18.89
N ASP A 132 0.72 -8.44 18.74
CA ASP A 132 0.61 -9.79 19.28
C ASP A 132 1.30 -10.83 18.39
N LEU A 133 1.39 -10.55 17.09
CA LEU A 133 1.97 -11.45 16.09
C LEU A 133 3.50 -11.31 16.00
N LEU A 134 4.02 -10.10 16.16
CA LEU A 134 5.45 -9.83 16.01
C LEU A 134 6.36 -10.67 16.92
N PRO A 135 6.05 -10.86 18.22
CA PRO A 135 6.86 -11.71 19.09
C PRO A 135 6.89 -13.19 18.67
N LYS A 136 5.97 -13.63 17.81
CA LYS A 136 5.88 -15.02 17.32
C LYS A 136 6.78 -15.28 16.12
N LEU A 137 7.39 -14.25 15.53
CA LEU A 137 8.33 -14.44 14.43
C LEU A 137 9.63 -15.07 14.95
N SER A 138 10.08 -16.12 14.28
CA SER A 138 11.34 -16.81 14.58
C SER A 138 12.58 -16.11 14.00
N TYR A 139 12.41 -14.97 13.32
CA TYR A 139 13.48 -14.23 12.68
C TYR A 139 13.24 -12.72 12.74
N THR A 140 14.32 -11.97 12.66
CA THR A 140 14.29 -10.51 12.66
C THR A 140 14.41 -9.96 11.25
N TRP A 141 13.85 -8.77 11.07
CA TRP A 141 13.88 -8.05 9.80
C TRP A 141 13.62 -6.55 10.06
N SER A 142 14.05 -5.68 9.14
CA SER A 142 13.80 -4.24 9.27
C SER A 142 12.32 -3.93 9.05
N ARG A 143 11.69 -3.21 9.98
CA ARG A 143 10.27 -2.85 9.92
C ARG A 143 10.00 -1.36 10.16
N VAL A 144 11.01 -0.51 9.97
CA VAL A 144 10.96 0.90 10.35
C VAL A 144 9.89 1.65 9.54
N ASN A 145 9.82 1.40 8.24
CA ASN A 145 8.91 2.10 7.35
C ASN A 145 7.50 1.52 7.42
N ILE A 146 7.36 0.19 7.44
CA ILE A 146 6.04 -0.44 7.54
C ILE A 146 5.38 -0.13 8.88
N ALA A 147 6.14 -0.02 9.98
CA ALA A 147 5.60 0.42 11.26
C ALA A 147 5.04 1.85 11.18
N LYS A 148 5.75 2.77 10.51
CA LYS A 148 5.24 4.15 10.28
C LYS A 148 3.97 4.16 9.45
N VAL A 149 3.94 3.40 8.35
CA VAL A 149 2.75 3.24 7.49
C VAL A 149 1.58 2.67 8.29
N HIS A 150 1.81 1.64 9.11
CA HIS A 150 0.78 1.02 9.94
C HIS A 150 0.24 1.99 10.99
N VAL A 151 1.11 2.76 11.65
CA VAL A 151 0.71 3.80 12.61
C VAL A 151 -0.12 4.88 11.92
N GLU A 152 0.30 5.37 10.75
CA GLU A 152 -0.47 6.35 9.96
C GLU A 152 -1.86 5.81 9.64
N VAL A 153 -1.95 4.57 9.15
CA VAL A 153 -3.24 3.94 8.84
C VAL A 153 -4.12 3.78 10.08
N ASN A 154 -3.55 3.41 11.23
CA ASN A 154 -4.31 3.32 12.47
C ASN A 154 -4.82 4.70 12.92
N LYS A 155 -4.03 5.78 12.75
CA LYS A 155 -4.51 7.15 12.95
C LYS A 155 -5.69 7.46 12.02
N LEU A 156 -5.59 7.13 10.72
CA LEU A 156 -6.67 7.34 9.76
C LEU A 156 -7.96 6.58 10.10
N LYS A 157 -7.84 5.41 10.73
CA LYS A 157 -9.00 4.60 11.16
C LYS A 157 -9.68 5.13 12.42
N HIS A 158 -8.91 5.68 13.35
CA HIS A 158 -9.39 5.98 14.71
C HIS A 158 -9.52 7.47 15.02
N ASP A 159 -8.78 8.34 14.33
CA ASP A 159 -8.90 9.79 14.49
C ASP A 159 -9.99 10.34 13.57
N SER A 160 -11.09 10.83 14.15
CA SER A 160 -12.18 11.46 13.42
C SER A 160 -11.77 12.73 12.66
N GLY A 161 -10.62 13.33 13.03
CA GLY A 161 -10.01 14.44 12.29
C GLY A 161 -9.41 14.05 10.94
N GLY A 162 -9.21 12.75 10.70
CA GLY A 162 -8.67 12.18 9.47
C GLY A 162 -7.40 12.89 8.99
N LEU A 163 -7.35 13.21 7.71
CA LEU A 163 -6.20 13.89 7.06
C LEU A 163 -6.10 15.40 7.39
N GLY A 164 -6.95 15.93 8.28
CA GLY A 164 -6.94 17.35 8.65
C GLY A 164 -5.64 17.81 9.31
N LYS A 165 -4.94 16.90 9.98
CA LYS A 165 -3.67 17.15 10.67
C LYS A 165 -2.44 16.97 9.77
N GLY A 166 -2.62 16.60 8.51
CA GLY A 166 -1.54 16.23 7.60
C GLY A 166 -1.35 14.71 7.49
N ARG A 167 -0.25 14.30 6.85
CA ARG A 167 0.21 12.90 6.80
C ARG A 167 1.63 12.82 7.34
N ASP A 168 1.91 11.85 8.20
CA ASP A 168 3.28 11.58 8.64
C ASP A 168 3.99 10.61 7.69
N ALA A 169 3.23 9.69 7.08
CA ALA A 169 3.76 8.74 6.10
C ALA A 169 4.09 9.43 4.77
N LYS A 170 5.37 9.38 4.41
CA LYS A 170 5.94 9.96 3.18
C LYS A 170 5.96 8.95 2.03
N PHE A 171 6.05 9.42 0.79
CA PHE A 171 6.12 8.53 -0.38
C PHE A 171 7.32 7.58 -0.32
N GLY A 172 8.51 8.11 0.00
CA GLY A 172 9.71 7.29 0.19
C GLY A 172 9.58 6.26 1.32
N GLN A 173 8.82 6.56 2.37
CA GLN A 173 8.53 5.61 3.45
C GLN A 173 7.55 4.53 2.98
N ALA A 174 6.56 4.86 2.15
CA ALA A 174 5.70 3.84 1.55
C ALA A 174 6.49 2.88 0.65
N LEU A 175 7.43 3.38 -0.16
CA LEU A 175 8.35 2.53 -0.93
C LEU A 175 9.27 1.70 -0.03
N GLY A 176 9.74 2.28 1.09
CA GLY A 176 10.50 1.55 2.10
C GLY A 176 9.68 0.43 2.73
N ALA A 177 8.39 0.67 3.01
CA ALA A 177 7.48 -0.32 3.56
C ALA A 177 7.19 -1.48 2.59
N VAL A 178 7.16 -1.22 1.27
CA VAL A 178 7.09 -2.27 0.24
C VAL A 178 8.34 -3.15 0.29
N ASP A 179 9.53 -2.54 0.22
CA ASP A 179 10.80 -3.30 0.28
C ASP A 179 10.90 -4.15 1.54
N GLU A 180 10.52 -3.54 2.65
CA GLU A 180 10.38 -4.19 3.93
C GLU A 180 9.44 -5.42 3.81
N LEU A 181 8.16 -5.26 3.46
CA LEU A 181 7.23 -6.39 3.42
C LEU A 181 7.68 -7.52 2.48
N LEU A 182 8.34 -7.21 1.37
CA LEU A 182 8.96 -8.22 0.52
C LEU A 182 10.05 -9.01 1.28
N LYS A 183 10.94 -8.30 1.99
CA LYS A 183 11.98 -8.94 2.82
C LYS A 183 11.41 -9.82 3.92
N LEU A 184 10.28 -9.45 4.53
CA LEU A 184 9.58 -10.30 5.50
C LEU A 184 9.22 -11.65 4.86
N VAL A 185 8.52 -11.63 3.72
CA VAL A 185 8.08 -12.87 3.05
C VAL A 185 9.28 -13.68 2.54
N GLU A 186 10.27 -13.02 1.93
CA GLU A 186 11.49 -13.66 1.41
C GLU A 186 12.36 -14.29 2.52
N ALA A 187 12.37 -13.70 3.71
CA ALA A 187 13.13 -14.22 4.84
C ALA A 187 12.45 -15.41 5.54
N CYS A 188 11.14 -15.60 5.32
CA CYS A 188 10.37 -16.66 5.98
C CYS A 188 10.86 -18.07 5.58
N PRO A 189 11.36 -18.89 6.53
CA PRO A 189 11.86 -20.23 6.22
C PRO A 189 10.82 -21.15 5.59
N THR A 190 9.54 -20.97 5.95
CA THR A 190 8.41 -21.71 5.39
C THR A 190 8.33 -21.58 3.87
N PHE A 191 8.75 -20.44 3.31
CA PHE A 191 8.64 -20.11 1.88
C PHE A 191 9.98 -20.03 1.14
N ARG A 192 11.07 -20.45 1.79
CA ARG A 192 12.38 -20.69 1.15
C ARG A 192 12.47 -22.08 0.54
#